data_AF-A0A2V9A4S6-F1
#
_entry.id   AF-A0A2V9A4S6-F1
#
_cell.length_a   1.000
_cell.length_b   1.000
_cell.length_c   1.000
_cell.angle_alpha   90.00
_cell.angle_beta   90.00
_cell.angle_gamma   90.00
#
_symmetry.space_group_name_H-M   'P 1'
#
loop_
_entity.id
_entity.type
_entity.pdbx_description
1 polymer ?
#
loop_
_entity_poly.entity_id
_entity_poly.type
_entity_poly.pdbx_seq_one_letter_code
_entity_poly.pdbx_strand_id
1 'polypeptide(L)'
;MDRLKLLVPLVVLLSPGLILVGLAQDQLTIDASKQPSPPARGRGPFPSSVSPGNSTHLPIRLELRIPSGPLQPDGTTLVDFVITNIGDDVILLPSSIKESDGPSAYLLTLWFTSDAVKDAYFKDKASGRPVKIQIVSTSAELYGRINDPHSFLWVAPNQSMKVHASPRVQLQPGTYTATAHAELLHLAAHDSSVSSEVVGTADSETVTTTLTATDPTPR
;
A
#
# COMPACT_ATOMS: atom_id res chain seq x y z
N MET A 1 19.32 -62.41 25.71
CA MET A 1 20.01 -61.26 25.08
C MET A 1 19.49 -61.13 23.65
N ASP A 2 18.22 -60.82 23.43
CA ASP A 2 17.45 -59.67 23.93
C ASP A 2 18.09 -58.33 23.60
N ARG A 3 17.26 -57.44 23.04
CA ARG A 3 17.37 -55.97 22.94
C ARG A 3 17.48 -55.34 21.55
N LEU A 4 17.23 -56.04 20.44
CA LEU A 4 17.28 -55.38 19.11
C LEU A 4 16.06 -55.53 18.19
N LYS A 5 14.87 -55.82 18.73
CA LYS A 5 13.62 -55.89 17.91
C LYS A 5 12.39 -55.23 18.55
N LEU A 6 12.59 -54.24 19.44
CA LEU A 6 11.47 -53.59 20.13
C LEU A 6 11.68 -52.08 20.35
N LEU A 7 12.12 -51.36 19.32
CA LEU A 7 12.30 -49.89 19.37
C LEU A 7 11.69 -49.18 18.16
N VAL A 8 10.67 -49.77 17.52
CA VAL A 8 10.04 -49.19 16.32
C VAL A 8 8.57 -48.77 16.49
N PRO A 9 7.77 -49.16 17.52
CA PRO A 9 6.44 -48.58 17.68
C PRO A 9 6.25 -47.65 18.90
N LEU A 10 7.31 -47.21 19.60
CA LEU A 10 7.17 -46.40 20.83
C LEU A 10 7.41 -44.88 20.65
N VAL A 11 7.78 -44.42 19.45
CA VAL A 11 7.95 -42.97 19.18
C VAL A 11 6.69 -42.34 18.55
N VAL A 12 5.72 -43.15 18.14
CA VAL A 12 4.50 -42.68 17.45
C VAL A 12 3.35 -42.33 18.42
N LEU A 13 3.53 -42.50 19.73
CA LEU A 13 2.44 -42.35 20.71
C LEU A 13 2.65 -41.31 21.83
N LEU A 14 3.63 -40.39 21.69
CA LEU A 14 3.97 -39.42 22.74
C LEU A 14 4.20 -37.98 22.23
N SER A 15 3.32 -37.50 21.35
CA SER A 15 3.16 -36.05 21.15
C SER A 15 1.72 -35.69 20.77
N PRO A 16 0.79 -35.65 21.74
CA PRO A 16 -0.42 -34.87 21.59
C PRO A 16 -0.03 -33.40 21.77
N GLY A 17 -0.23 -32.58 20.73
CA GLY A 17 -0.15 -31.13 20.87
C GLY A 17 1.07 -30.49 20.23
N LEU A 18 0.98 -30.27 18.93
CA LEU A 18 1.37 -28.98 18.36
C LEU A 18 0.38 -28.69 17.24
N ILE A 19 -0.73 -28.09 17.67
CA ILE A 19 -1.54 -27.22 16.83
C ILE A 19 -0.53 -26.20 16.28
N LEU A 20 -0.24 -26.23 14.98
CA LEU A 20 0.35 -25.07 14.31
C LEU A 20 -0.70 -23.96 14.34
N VAL A 21 -0.77 -23.28 15.48
CA VAL A 21 -1.34 -21.95 15.60
C VAL A 21 -0.54 -21.08 14.64
N GLY A 22 -1.28 -20.37 13.78
CA GLY A 22 -0.78 -19.74 12.57
C GLY A 22 0.61 -19.13 12.73
N LEU A 23 1.46 -19.41 11.73
CA LEU A 23 2.58 -18.52 11.42
C LEU A 23 1.99 -17.10 11.40
N ALA A 24 2.32 -16.31 12.41
CA ALA A 24 2.20 -14.88 12.30
C ALA A 24 3.02 -14.53 11.06
N GLN A 25 2.34 -14.21 9.95
CA GLN A 25 3.01 -13.65 8.78
C GLN A 25 3.77 -12.45 9.31
N ASP A 26 5.09 -12.50 9.24
CA ASP A 26 5.97 -11.43 9.68
C ASP A 26 5.72 -10.25 8.75
N GLN A 27 4.74 -9.44 9.12
CA GLN A 27 4.21 -8.35 8.31
C GLN A 27 5.05 -7.11 8.61
N LEU A 28 6.09 -6.91 7.80
CA LEU A 28 6.94 -5.73 7.87
C LEU A 28 6.10 -4.48 7.63
N THR A 29 6.06 -3.60 8.63
CA THR A 29 5.20 -2.42 8.65
C THR A 29 6.02 -1.15 8.43
N ILE A 30 5.62 -0.36 7.44
CA ILE A 30 6.16 0.96 7.13
C ILE A 30 5.10 1.99 7.55
N ASP A 31 5.47 2.95 8.38
CA ASP A 31 4.60 4.07 8.75
C ASP A 31 4.90 5.30 7.87
N ALA A 32 4.01 5.55 6.91
CA ALA A 32 4.01 6.70 6.02
C ALA A 32 2.91 7.72 6.39
N SER A 33 2.23 7.58 7.53
CA SER A 33 1.09 8.42 7.92
C SER A 33 1.42 9.91 7.99
N LYS A 34 2.69 10.26 8.25
CA LYS A 34 3.19 11.64 8.36
C LYS A 34 3.84 12.17 7.08
N GLN A 35 3.83 11.40 5.99
CA GLN A 35 4.41 11.85 4.73
C GLN A 35 3.63 13.07 4.18
N PRO A 36 4.32 14.08 3.64
CA PRO A 36 3.67 15.17 2.91
C PRO A 36 2.88 14.65 1.70
N SER A 37 1.80 15.34 1.34
CA SER A 37 0.96 15.05 0.17
C SER A 37 0.55 16.38 -0.48
N PRO A 38 0.34 16.47 -1.81
CA PRO A 38 0.38 15.40 -2.83
C PRO A 38 1.81 15.06 -3.33
N PRO A 39 2.00 14.11 -4.27
CA PRO A 39 3.32 13.79 -4.82
C PRO A 39 4.01 15.05 -5.29
N ALA A 40 5.32 15.16 -5.04
CA ALA A 40 6.12 16.30 -5.49
C ALA A 40 5.99 16.54 -7.02
N ARG A 41 5.63 15.50 -7.77
CA ARG A 41 5.58 15.50 -9.24
C ARG A 41 4.21 15.82 -9.83
N GLY A 42 3.16 16.02 -9.02
CA GLY A 42 1.82 16.43 -9.49
C GLY A 42 1.19 15.50 -10.55
N ARG A 43 1.63 14.24 -10.61
CA ARG A 43 1.14 13.24 -11.56
C ARG A 43 -0.07 12.51 -11.00
N GLY A 44 -0.92 11.95 -11.85
CA GLY A 44 -1.88 10.91 -11.47
C GLY A 44 -1.33 9.50 -11.67
N PRO A 45 -2.06 8.46 -11.25
CA PRO A 45 -1.68 7.05 -11.48
C PRO A 45 -1.60 6.72 -12.98
N PHE A 46 -0.69 5.82 -13.38
CA PHE A 46 -0.69 5.23 -14.71
C PHE A 46 -1.74 4.12 -14.80
N PRO A 47 -2.75 4.25 -15.69
CA PRO A 47 -3.77 3.22 -15.83
C PRO A 47 -3.17 1.98 -16.51
N SER A 48 -3.10 0.83 -15.83
CA SER A 48 -2.61 -0.41 -16.48
C SER A 48 -3.00 -1.73 -15.81
N SER A 49 -4.11 -1.80 -15.07
CA SER A 49 -4.66 -3.11 -14.67
C SER A 49 -5.95 -3.43 -15.39
N VAL A 50 -5.99 -4.60 -16.05
CA VAL A 50 -7.19 -5.15 -16.70
C VAL A 50 -8.14 -5.83 -15.70
N SER A 51 -7.66 -6.09 -14.48
CA SER A 51 -8.41 -6.74 -13.40
C SER A 51 -7.90 -6.25 -12.03
N PRO A 52 -8.78 -6.03 -11.04
CA PRO A 52 -8.35 -5.91 -9.65
C PRO A 52 -7.46 -7.10 -9.24
N GLY A 53 -6.40 -6.83 -8.48
CA GLY A 53 -5.62 -7.85 -7.77
C GLY A 53 -4.45 -8.50 -8.51
N ASN A 54 -4.18 -8.20 -9.79
CA ASN A 54 -3.01 -8.74 -10.48
C ASN A 54 -2.57 -7.84 -11.64
N SER A 55 -1.28 -7.49 -11.69
CA SER A 55 -0.64 -6.86 -12.85
C SER A 55 0.29 -7.84 -13.53
N THR A 56 0.33 -7.79 -14.86
CA THR A 56 1.16 -8.65 -15.70
C THR A 56 2.67 -8.50 -15.46
N HIS A 57 3.11 -7.51 -14.68
CA HIS A 57 4.55 -7.19 -14.50
C HIS A 57 5.00 -6.98 -13.04
N LEU A 58 4.09 -7.01 -12.07
CA LEU A 58 4.43 -6.97 -10.65
C LEU A 58 3.62 -8.05 -9.93
N PRO A 59 4.24 -9.16 -9.48
CA PRO A 59 3.53 -10.30 -8.94
C PRO A 59 3.11 -10.04 -7.48
N ILE A 60 2.29 -9.00 -7.27
CA ILE A 60 1.75 -8.63 -5.98
C ILE A 60 0.22 -8.70 -5.98
N ARG A 61 -0.34 -9.05 -4.83
CA ARG A 61 -1.72 -8.75 -4.48
C ARG A 61 -1.74 -7.52 -3.58
N LEU A 62 -2.55 -6.53 -3.95
CA LEU A 62 -2.79 -5.34 -3.15
C LEU A 62 -4.12 -5.47 -2.39
N GLU A 63 -4.08 -5.31 -1.08
CA GLU A 63 -5.27 -5.22 -0.23
C GLU A 63 -5.31 -3.84 0.41
N LEU A 64 -6.46 -3.17 0.32
CA LEU A 64 -6.74 -1.94 1.05
C LEU A 64 -7.49 -2.29 2.33
N ARG A 65 -7.04 -1.78 3.48
CA ARG A 65 -7.77 -1.89 4.74
C ARG A 65 -8.06 -0.49 5.26
N ILE A 66 -9.34 -0.19 5.43
CA ILE A 66 -9.81 1.07 5.98
C ILE A 66 -10.67 0.72 7.20
N PRO A 67 -10.31 1.18 8.40
CA PRO A 67 -11.13 0.95 9.57
C PRO A 67 -12.47 1.67 9.40
N SER A 68 -13.56 0.98 9.68
CA SER A 68 -14.84 1.66 9.91
C SER A 68 -14.78 2.38 11.27
N GLY A 69 -15.29 3.60 11.32
CA GLY A 69 -15.22 4.42 12.53
C GLY A 69 -15.16 5.92 12.25
N PRO A 70 -14.87 6.72 13.29
CA PRO A 70 -14.84 8.16 13.17
C PRO A 70 -13.67 8.64 12.30
N LEU A 71 -13.94 9.66 11.48
CA LEU A 71 -12.90 10.41 10.82
C LEU A 71 -11.98 11.08 11.84
N GLN A 72 -10.71 11.24 11.47
CA GLN A 72 -9.76 12.05 12.22
C GLN A 72 -10.26 13.50 12.32
N PRO A 73 -9.80 14.29 13.31
CA PRO A 73 -10.23 15.67 13.49
C PRO A 73 -10.04 16.59 12.27
N ASP A 74 -9.11 16.24 11.38
CA ASP A 74 -8.85 16.95 10.12
C ASP A 74 -9.77 16.47 8.96
N GLY A 75 -10.69 15.55 9.23
CA GLY A 75 -11.62 14.96 8.27
C GLY A 75 -11.00 13.86 7.39
N THR A 76 -9.79 13.38 7.71
CA THR A 76 -9.12 12.28 6.99
C THR A 76 -9.37 10.93 7.67
N THR A 77 -8.84 9.85 7.09
CA THR A 77 -8.83 8.52 7.70
C THR A 77 -7.43 7.90 7.59
N LEU A 78 -7.09 6.97 8.48
CA LEU A 78 -5.89 6.15 8.31
C LEU A 78 -6.24 4.91 7.51
N VAL A 79 -5.32 4.49 6.64
CA VAL A 79 -5.49 3.29 5.80
C VAL A 79 -4.23 2.45 5.87
N ASP A 80 -4.39 1.13 5.74
CA ASP A 80 -3.28 0.22 5.52
C ASP A 80 -3.35 -0.33 4.09
N PHE A 81 -2.24 -0.22 3.37
CA PHE A 81 -2.01 -0.95 2.14
C PHE A 81 -1.23 -2.21 2.49
N VAL A 82 -1.77 -3.38 2.18
CA VAL A 82 -1.08 -4.67 2.38
C VAL A 82 -0.69 -5.20 1.01
N ILE A 83 0.61 -5.24 0.76
CA ILE A 83 1.22 -5.67 -0.49
C ILE A 83 1.79 -7.05 -0.25
N THR A 84 1.19 -8.07 -0.84
CA THR A 84 1.61 -9.47 -0.68
C THR A 84 2.29 -9.95 -1.95
N ASN A 85 3.50 -10.51 -1.83
CA ASN A 85 4.13 -11.18 -2.96
C ASN A 85 3.39 -12.49 -3.25
N ILE A 86 2.79 -12.59 -4.44
CA ILE A 86 2.07 -13.78 -4.92
C ILE A 86 2.85 -14.51 -6.01
N GLY A 87 4.07 -14.08 -6.31
CA GLY A 87 4.99 -14.77 -7.20
C GLY A 87 5.73 -15.91 -6.49
N ASP A 88 6.50 -16.66 -7.28
CA ASP A 88 7.24 -17.82 -6.82
C ASP A 88 8.65 -17.48 -6.31
N ASP A 89 9.12 -16.26 -6.56
CA ASP A 89 10.45 -15.76 -6.19
C ASP A 89 10.39 -14.55 -5.25
N VAL A 90 11.50 -14.26 -4.57
CA VAL A 90 11.65 -13.06 -3.73
C VAL A 90 11.65 -11.81 -4.61
N ILE A 91 10.84 -10.80 -4.25
CA ILE A 91 10.83 -9.50 -4.92
C ILE A 91 11.44 -8.41 -4.04
N LEU A 92 11.99 -7.36 -4.66
CA LEU A 92 12.41 -6.15 -3.96
C LEU A 92 11.35 -5.07 -4.14
N LEU A 93 10.88 -4.49 -3.03
CA LEU A 93 9.99 -3.34 -3.02
C LEU A 93 10.66 -2.13 -2.37
N PRO A 94 10.49 -0.92 -2.92
CA PRO A 94 10.86 0.32 -2.23
C PRO A 94 10.25 0.41 -0.83
N SER A 95 11.02 0.83 0.17
CA SER A 95 10.59 0.85 1.58
C SER A 95 10.85 2.16 2.32
N SER A 96 11.64 3.08 1.75
CA SER A 96 11.98 4.35 2.41
C SER A 96 10.91 5.41 2.16
N ILE A 97 10.40 6.07 3.21
CA ILE A 97 9.52 7.26 3.09
C ILE A 97 10.27 8.56 2.84
N LYS A 98 11.61 8.53 2.87
CA LYS A 98 12.44 9.71 2.66
C LYS A 98 12.68 9.92 1.17
N GLU A 99 12.06 10.97 0.64
CA GLU A 99 12.51 11.58 -0.61
C GLU A 99 13.93 12.10 -0.37
N SER A 100 14.91 11.48 -1.01
CA SER A 100 16.33 11.83 -0.84
C SER A 100 16.72 12.88 -1.88
N ASP A 101 17.71 13.71 -1.58
CA ASP A 101 18.30 14.66 -2.55
C ASP A 101 19.09 13.99 -3.70
N GLY A 102 19.07 12.66 -3.79
CA GLY A 102 19.79 11.86 -4.78
C GLY A 102 18.85 11.14 -5.75
N PRO A 103 19.36 10.59 -6.87
CA PRO A 103 18.52 9.91 -7.84
C PRO A 103 17.88 8.67 -7.20
N SER A 104 16.57 8.73 -6.98
CA SER A 104 15.78 7.52 -6.72
C SER A 104 15.81 6.68 -7.99
N ALA A 105 15.99 5.38 -7.82
CA ALA A 105 15.98 4.42 -8.93
C ALA A 105 14.62 3.76 -9.09
N TYR A 106 13.89 3.63 -7.99
CA TYR A 106 12.54 3.10 -7.99
C TYR A 106 11.64 3.94 -7.09
N LEU A 107 10.39 4.06 -7.49
CA LEU A 107 9.34 4.74 -6.74
C LEU A 107 8.11 3.86 -6.73
N LEU A 108 7.64 3.48 -5.53
CA LEU A 108 6.37 2.81 -5.33
C LEU A 108 5.37 3.85 -4.80
N THR A 109 4.39 4.22 -5.62
CA THR A 109 3.33 5.15 -5.25
C THR A 109 2.05 4.40 -4.92
N LEU A 110 1.45 4.71 -3.77
CA LEU A 110 0.20 4.14 -3.29
C LEU A 110 -0.91 5.19 -3.31
N TRP A 111 -1.94 4.92 -4.10
CA TRP A 111 -3.07 5.78 -4.33
C TRP A 111 -4.30 5.24 -3.63
N PHE A 112 -5.09 6.16 -3.08
CA PHE A 112 -6.37 5.91 -2.47
C PHE A 112 -7.46 6.65 -3.27
N THR A 113 -8.50 5.91 -3.64
CA THR A 113 -9.67 6.44 -4.30
C THR A 113 -10.90 6.04 -3.50
N SER A 114 -11.81 6.98 -3.25
CA SER A 114 -13.09 6.69 -2.63
C SER A 114 -14.15 7.68 -3.09
N ASP A 115 -15.39 7.23 -3.19
CA ASP A 115 -16.56 8.08 -3.38
C ASP A 115 -16.89 8.94 -2.14
N ALA A 116 -16.24 8.69 -1.01
CA ALA A 116 -16.29 9.55 0.18
C ALA A 116 -15.50 10.85 0.02
N VAL A 117 -14.59 10.95 -0.96
CA VAL A 117 -13.71 12.12 -1.11
C VAL A 117 -14.55 13.36 -1.40
N LYS A 118 -14.41 14.40 -0.58
CA LYS A 118 -15.13 15.66 -0.79
C LYS A 118 -14.70 16.29 -2.11
N ASP A 119 -15.70 16.69 -2.89
CA ASP A 119 -15.48 17.42 -4.12
C ASP A 119 -14.71 18.72 -3.87
N ALA A 120 -13.62 18.90 -4.61
CA ALA A 120 -12.91 20.16 -4.68
C ALA A 120 -13.19 20.84 -6.03
N TYR A 121 -13.22 22.17 -6.04
CA TYR A 121 -13.50 22.96 -7.23
C TYR A 121 -12.50 24.09 -7.35
N PHE A 122 -12.12 24.43 -8.59
CA PHE A 122 -11.45 25.70 -8.90
C PHE A 122 -12.33 26.54 -9.81
N LYS A 123 -12.15 27.86 -9.78
CA LYS A 123 -12.79 28.76 -10.74
C LYS A 123 -11.97 28.80 -12.01
N ASP A 124 -12.58 28.40 -13.13
CA ASP A 124 -11.99 28.61 -14.45
C ASP A 124 -11.88 30.12 -14.73
N LYS A 125 -10.70 30.58 -15.13
CA LYS A 125 -10.44 32.02 -15.32
C LYS A 125 -11.16 32.59 -16.55
N ALA A 126 -11.45 31.76 -17.56
CA ALA A 126 -12.07 32.21 -18.81
C ALA A 126 -13.59 32.28 -18.71
N SER A 127 -14.22 31.27 -18.12
CA SER A 127 -15.68 31.16 -18.01
C SER A 127 -16.25 31.58 -16.65
N GLY A 128 -15.41 31.73 -15.63
CA GLY A 128 -15.82 32.00 -14.25
C GLY A 128 -16.55 30.83 -13.57
N ARG A 129 -16.71 29.70 -14.27
CA ARG A 129 -17.48 28.55 -13.79
C ARG A 129 -16.64 27.71 -12.82
N PRO A 130 -17.28 27.11 -11.79
CA PRO A 130 -16.61 26.12 -10.97
C PRO A 130 -16.35 24.86 -11.82
N VAL A 131 -15.10 24.42 -11.86
CA VAL A 131 -14.68 23.17 -12.48
C VAL A 131 -14.26 22.23 -11.35
N LYS A 132 -14.85 21.03 -11.33
CA LYS A 132 -14.54 20.00 -10.35
C LYS A 132 -13.11 19.48 -10.58
N ILE A 133 -12.33 19.42 -9.52
CA ILE A 133 -11.03 18.75 -9.50
C ILE A 133 -11.31 17.26 -9.29
N GLN A 134 -10.96 16.43 -10.27
CA GLN A 134 -10.89 14.99 -10.05
C GLN A 134 -9.63 14.71 -9.24
N ILE A 135 -9.79 14.33 -7.98
CA ILE A 135 -8.67 14.05 -7.07
C ILE A 135 -8.54 12.55 -6.92
N VAL A 136 -7.53 11.96 -7.55
CA VAL A 136 -6.96 10.70 -7.07
C VAL A 136 -5.97 11.07 -5.98
N SER A 137 -6.15 10.52 -4.78
CA SER A 137 -5.37 10.94 -3.62
C SER A 137 -4.17 10.03 -3.46
N THR A 138 -2.95 10.56 -3.53
CA THR A 138 -1.80 9.79 -3.08
C THR A 138 -1.83 9.65 -1.57
N SER A 139 -1.56 8.46 -1.09
CA SER A 139 -1.49 8.15 0.34
C SER A 139 -0.05 7.99 0.82
N ALA A 140 0.82 7.41 0.01
CA ALA A 140 2.24 7.25 0.33
C ALA A 140 3.11 7.13 -0.92
N GLU A 141 4.38 7.52 -0.79
CA GLU A 141 5.44 7.24 -1.76
C GLU A 141 6.62 6.59 -1.05
N LEU A 142 7.03 5.42 -1.53
CA LEU A 142 8.20 4.71 -1.04
C LEU A 142 9.31 4.73 -2.10
N TYR A 143 10.51 5.09 -1.68
CA TYR A 143 11.66 5.30 -2.56
C TYR A 143 12.69 4.19 -2.39
N GLY A 144 13.17 3.67 -3.53
CA GLY A 144 14.25 2.71 -3.62
C GLY A 144 15.44 3.34 -4.34
N ARG A 145 16.62 3.26 -3.72
CA ARG A 145 17.85 3.93 -4.15
C ARG A 145 18.92 2.91 -4.47
N ILE A 146 19.48 2.95 -5.68
CA ILE A 146 20.53 2.01 -6.13
C ILE A 146 21.74 2.00 -5.17
N ASN A 147 22.08 3.15 -4.59
CA ASN A 147 23.22 3.31 -3.68
C ASN A 147 22.89 3.08 -2.20
N ASP A 148 21.65 2.75 -1.85
CA ASP A 148 21.24 2.45 -0.48
C ASP A 148 20.36 1.20 -0.44
N PRO A 149 20.95 0.00 -0.26
CA PRO A 149 20.22 -1.25 -0.19
C PRO A 149 19.15 -1.29 0.93
N HIS A 150 19.29 -0.49 1.99
CA HIS A 150 18.31 -0.43 3.08
C HIS A 150 17.02 0.30 2.70
N SER A 151 17.00 0.97 1.54
CA SER A 151 15.80 1.58 0.98
C SER A 151 14.90 0.60 0.21
N PHE A 152 15.27 -0.69 0.20
CA PHE A 152 14.45 -1.77 -0.31
C PHE A 152 14.12 -2.77 0.79
N LEU A 153 12.98 -3.44 0.60
CA LEU A 153 12.57 -4.59 1.37
C LEU A 153 12.53 -5.82 0.47
N TRP A 154 13.13 -6.91 0.95
CA TRP A 154 12.99 -8.23 0.35
C TRP A 154 11.69 -8.85 0.85
N VAL A 155 10.80 -9.19 -0.08
CA VAL A 155 9.50 -9.78 0.24
C VAL A 155 9.45 -11.17 -0.37
N ALA A 156 9.54 -12.19 0.47
CA ALA A 156 9.47 -13.58 0.04
C ALA A 156 8.07 -13.96 -0.47
N PRO A 157 7.91 -15.05 -1.23
CA PRO A 157 6.60 -15.57 -1.62
C PRO A 157 5.65 -15.69 -0.42
N ASN A 158 4.43 -15.20 -0.56
CA ASN A 158 3.37 -15.12 0.47
C ASN A 158 3.69 -14.23 1.68
N GLN A 159 4.80 -13.52 1.68
CA GLN A 159 5.08 -12.47 2.65
C GLN A 159 4.40 -11.17 2.25
N SER A 160 4.01 -10.39 3.25
CA SER A 160 3.34 -9.11 3.04
C SER A 160 4.14 -7.95 3.64
N MET A 161 4.18 -6.85 2.91
CA MET A 161 4.57 -5.53 3.40
C MET A 161 3.30 -4.73 3.72
N LYS A 162 3.22 -4.13 4.90
CA LYS A 162 2.16 -3.19 5.27
C LYS A 162 2.67 -1.77 5.18
N VAL A 163 1.91 -0.89 4.53
CA VAL A 163 2.16 0.54 4.52
C VAL A 163 0.99 1.24 5.19
N HIS A 164 1.23 1.76 6.39
CA HIS A 164 0.27 2.55 7.14
C HIS A 164 0.34 4.01 6.67
N ALA A 165 -0.77 4.56 6.20
CA ALA A 165 -0.79 5.86 5.53
C ALA A 165 -2.04 6.67 5.89
N SER A 166 -2.00 7.97 5.59
CA SER A 166 -3.16 8.87 5.70
C SER A 166 -3.39 9.52 4.34
N PRO A 167 -4.46 9.15 3.60
CA PRO A 167 -4.86 9.89 2.42
C PRO A 167 -5.23 11.30 2.88
N ARG A 168 -4.43 12.30 2.52
CA ARG A 168 -4.58 13.70 2.99
C ARG A 168 -5.72 14.42 2.26
N VAL A 169 -6.87 13.77 2.19
CA VAL A 169 -8.10 14.28 1.61
C VAL A 169 -9.23 14.20 2.62
N GLN A 170 -10.07 15.23 2.61
CA GLN A 170 -11.24 15.24 3.47
C GLN A 170 -12.29 14.29 2.92
N LEU A 171 -12.80 13.43 3.80
CA LEU A 171 -13.85 12.47 3.49
C LEU A 171 -15.19 12.95 4.08
N GLN A 172 -16.28 12.51 3.46
CA GLN A 172 -17.63 12.67 3.99
C GLN A 172 -17.94 11.49 4.94
N PRO A 173 -18.70 11.71 6.03
CA PRO A 173 -19.31 10.62 6.80
C PRO A 173 -20.41 9.90 6.01
N GLY A 174 -20.48 8.58 6.13
CA GLY A 174 -21.42 7.72 5.41
C GLY A 174 -20.82 6.34 5.11
N THR A 175 -21.57 5.51 4.38
CA THR A 175 -21.10 4.22 3.86
C THR A 175 -20.67 4.41 2.41
N TYR A 176 -19.42 4.04 2.14
CA TYR A 176 -18.72 4.41 0.91
C TYR A 176 -17.89 3.24 0.39
N THR A 177 -17.54 3.33 -0.88
CA THR A 177 -16.62 2.40 -1.53
C THR A 177 -15.25 3.04 -1.68
N ALA A 178 -14.21 2.21 -1.60
CA ALA A 178 -12.85 2.64 -1.76
C ALA A 178 -12.01 1.57 -2.45
N THR A 179 -11.01 2.02 -3.19
CA THR A 179 -10.02 1.19 -3.87
C THR A 179 -8.63 1.76 -3.66
N ALA A 180 -7.63 0.89 -3.77
CA ALA A 180 -6.23 1.26 -3.79
C ALA A 180 -5.62 0.94 -5.14
N HIS A 181 -4.66 1.76 -5.55
CA HIS A 181 -3.78 1.49 -6.68
C HIS A 181 -2.33 1.60 -6.23
N ALA A 182 -1.52 0.62 -6.60
CA ALA A 182 -0.08 0.63 -6.42
C ALA A 182 0.59 0.76 -7.79
N GLU A 183 1.65 1.52 -7.85
CA GLU A 183 2.42 1.71 -9.07
C GLU A 183 3.91 1.75 -8.75
N LEU A 184 4.67 0.87 -9.38
CA LEU A 184 6.11 0.81 -9.29
C LEU A 184 6.72 1.39 -10.57
N LEU A 185 7.54 2.41 -10.40
CA LEU A 185 8.29 3.05 -11.47
C LEU A 185 9.78 2.78 -11.32
N HIS A 186 10.45 2.62 -12.45
CA HIS A 186 11.88 2.77 -12.57
C HIS A 186 12.18 4.21 -13.01
N LEU A 187 13.04 4.89 -12.28
CA LEU A 187 13.45 6.26 -12.53
C LEU A 187 14.90 6.23 -13.02
N ALA A 188 15.12 6.63 -14.26
CA ALA A 188 16.45 6.74 -14.84
C ALA A 188 16.82 8.21 -15.02
N ALA A 189 17.93 8.61 -14.41
CA ALA A 189 18.50 9.95 -14.59
C ALA A 189 19.67 9.86 -15.56
N HIS A 190 19.58 10.55 -16.70
CA HIS A 190 20.65 10.68 -17.69
C HIS A 190 20.90 12.16 -17.98
N ASP A 191 22.13 12.62 -17.70
CA ASP A 191 22.76 13.84 -18.22
C ASP A 191 21.79 15.03 -18.41
N SER A 192 21.07 15.41 -17.34
CA SER A 192 20.06 16.51 -17.23
C SER A 192 18.59 16.16 -17.45
N SER A 193 18.24 14.91 -17.74
CA SER A 193 16.84 14.45 -17.90
C SER A 193 16.53 13.28 -16.96
N VAL A 194 15.32 13.28 -16.42
CA VAL A 194 14.78 12.14 -15.66
C VAL A 194 13.70 11.50 -16.50
N SER A 195 13.93 10.28 -16.95
CA SER A 195 12.89 9.43 -17.53
C SER A 195 12.27 8.55 -16.45
N SER A 196 11.01 8.18 -16.65
CA SER A 196 10.29 7.24 -15.79
C SER A 196 9.67 6.16 -16.66
N GLU A 197 9.92 4.91 -16.30
CA GLU A 197 9.33 3.73 -16.92
C GLU A 197 8.45 3.01 -15.89
N VAL A 198 7.27 2.55 -16.33
CA VAL A 198 6.39 1.74 -15.48
C VAL A 198 6.93 0.33 -15.41
N VAL A 199 7.29 -0.12 -14.22
CA VAL A 199 7.70 -1.51 -13.95
C VAL A 199 6.45 -2.38 -13.81
N GLY A 200 5.46 -1.90 -13.07
CA GLY A 200 4.20 -2.59 -12.91
C GLY A 200 3.23 -1.84 -12.01
N THR A 201 1.99 -2.30 -11.98
CA THR A 201 0.90 -1.71 -11.18
C THR A 201 0.22 -2.79 -10.34
N ALA A 202 -0.75 -2.44 -9.51
CA ALA A 202 -1.70 -3.38 -8.94
C ALA A 202 -2.89 -2.60 -8.38
N ASP A 203 -4.10 -3.12 -8.56
CA ASP A 203 -5.30 -2.56 -7.94
C ASP A 203 -5.78 -3.47 -6.82
N SER A 204 -6.36 -2.90 -5.77
CA SER A 204 -7.11 -3.68 -4.79
C SER A 204 -8.50 -4.02 -5.30
N GLU A 205 -9.14 -5.00 -4.67
CA GLU A 205 -10.59 -5.10 -4.72
C GLU A 205 -11.26 -3.85 -4.12
N THR A 206 -12.51 -3.62 -4.49
CA THR A 206 -13.34 -2.57 -3.89
C THR A 206 -13.72 -2.96 -2.47
N VAL A 207 -13.45 -2.08 -1.52
CA VAL A 207 -13.80 -2.24 -0.11
C VAL A 207 -14.95 -1.30 0.22
N THR A 208 -15.96 -1.81 0.91
CA THR A 208 -17.02 -0.98 1.51
C THR A 208 -16.67 -0.68 2.96
N THR A 209 -16.72 0.60 3.35
CA THR A 209 -16.45 1.03 4.72
C THR A 209 -17.48 2.07 5.18
N THR A 210 -17.71 2.15 6.48
CA THR A 210 -18.57 3.17 7.10
C THR A 210 -17.74 4.14 7.91
N LEU A 211 -17.76 5.40 7.52
CA LEU A 211 -17.05 6.51 8.15
C LEU A 211 -18.06 7.35 8.93
N THR A 212 -17.82 7.60 10.20
CA THR A 212 -18.69 8.47 11.01
C THR A 212 -18.06 9.84 11.19
N ALA A 213 -18.88 10.84 11.51
CA ALA A 213 -18.35 12.15 11.89
C ALA A 213 -17.40 12.01 13.08
N THR A 214 -16.42 12.90 13.18
CA THR A 214 -15.57 12.98 14.38
C THR A 214 -16.46 13.22 15.59
N ASP A 215 -16.31 12.40 16.63
CA ASP A 215 -17.07 12.56 17.86
C ASP A 215 -16.81 13.96 18.41
N PRO A 216 -17.85 14.78 18.69
CA PRO A 216 -17.63 16.02 19.42
C PRO A 216 -17.12 15.61 20.80
N THR A 217 -15.85 15.90 21.08
CA THR A 217 -15.23 15.63 22.38
C THR A 217 -16.19 16.10 23.48
N PRO A 218 -16.55 15.25 24.46
CA PRO A 218 -17.33 15.72 25.60
C PRO A 218 -16.52 16.83 26.28
N ARG A 219 -17.12 18.03 26.34
CA ARG A 219 -16.61 19.16 27.11
C ARG A 219 -16.67 18.88 28.60
#